data_AF-A0A2V6E134-F1
#
_entry.id   AF-A0A2V6E134-F1
#
_cell.length_a   1.000
_cell.length_b   1.000
_cell.length_c   1.000
_cell.angle_alpha   90.00
_cell.angle_beta   90.00
_cell.angle_gamma   90.00
#
_symmetry.space_group_name_H-M   'P 1'
#
loop_
_entity.id
_entity.type
_entity.pdbx_description
1 polymer ?
#
loop_
_entity_poly.entity_id
_entity_poly.type
_entity_poly.pdbx_seq_one_letter_code
_entity_poly.pdbx_strand_id
1 'polypeptide(L)'
;MKKESQPPRRSAAQGRGLVLSKATQHLALKQPGENIADLGGLTLALDAYRASLKGQPAPVLDGYSGEQRVFLGWAQAWRGKVTDDYVRKQVVSDPHSPRQFRVIGPARNVDAWYDVFKVQPRDKMFIAPDQRVRIW
;
A
#
# COMPACT_ATOMS: atom_id res chain seq x y z
N MET A 1 53.30 24.48 -12.21
CA MET A 1 52.92 23.51 -11.16
C MET A 1 52.22 24.28 -10.05
N LYS A 2 51.01 24.03 -9.56
CA LYS A 2 49.94 23.04 -9.79
C LYS A 2 48.62 23.82 -9.61
N LYS A 3 47.60 23.59 -10.46
CA LYS A 3 46.22 24.03 -10.18
C LYS A 3 45.59 22.97 -9.27
N GLU A 4 45.23 23.35 -8.06
CA GLU A 4 44.55 22.48 -7.10
C GLU A 4 43.05 22.49 -7.42
N SER A 5 42.54 21.41 -8.01
CA SER A 5 41.13 21.26 -8.36
C SER A 5 40.35 20.81 -7.12
N GLN A 6 39.48 21.67 -6.61
CA GLN A 6 38.47 21.27 -5.63
C GLN A 6 37.55 20.19 -6.22
N PRO A 7 37.25 19.10 -5.50
CA PRO A 7 36.33 18.09 -5.97
C PRO A 7 34.88 18.63 -5.94
N PRO A 8 34.02 18.23 -6.90
CA PRO A 8 32.62 18.65 -6.90
C PRO A 8 31.92 18.03 -5.70
N ARG A 9 31.20 18.87 -4.94
CA ARG A 9 30.32 18.44 -3.86
C ARG A 9 29.29 17.47 -4.42
N ARG A 10 29.41 16.19 -4.08
CA ARG A 10 28.34 15.21 -4.29
C ARG A 10 27.17 15.62 -3.39
N SER A 11 26.13 16.17 -4.01
CA SER A 11 24.82 16.32 -3.37
C SER A 11 24.33 14.93 -3.00
N ALA A 12 24.31 14.63 -1.70
CA ALA A 12 23.69 13.45 -1.15
C ALA A 12 22.20 13.48 -1.52
N ALA A 13 21.80 12.66 -2.50
CA ALA A 13 20.41 12.32 -2.73
C ALA A 13 19.94 11.39 -1.60
N GLN A 14 19.77 11.95 -0.41
CA GLN A 14 19.14 11.30 0.72
C GLN A 14 17.63 11.23 0.49
N GLY A 15 17.15 10.01 0.23
CA GLY A 15 15.97 9.46 0.92
C GLY A 15 14.67 10.26 0.91
N ARG A 16 14.25 10.85 -0.21
CA ARG A 16 12.85 11.27 -0.36
C ARG A 16 12.03 10.05 -0.79
N GLY A 17 11.21 9.54 0.13
CA GLY A 17 10.18 8.55 -0.18
C GLY A 17 9.33 9.02 -1.37
N LEU A 18 8.93 8.06 -2.19
CA LEU A 18 8.21 8.26 -3.45
C LEU A 18 6.92 9.08 -3.19
N VAL A 19 6.89 10.34 -3.64
CA VAL A 19 5.65 11.14 -3.66
C VAL A 19 5.31 11.40 -5.12
N LEU A 20 4.40 10.60 -5.67
CA LEU A 20 3.84 10.87 -6.98
C LEU A 20 3.09 12.20 -6.98
N SER A 21 3.09 12.90 -8.12
CA SER A 21 2.29 14.12 -8.28
C SER A 21 0.80 13.83 -8.04
N LYS A 22 0.04 14.82 -7.55
CA LYS A 22 -1.42 14.68 -7.34
C LYS A 22 -2.16 14.24 -8.61
N ALA A 23 -1.71 14.69 -9.79
CA ALA A 23 -2.29 14.29 -11.07
C ALA A 23 -2.07 12.79 -11.36
N THR A 24 -0.87 12.28 -11.09
CA THR A 24 -0.55 10.85 -11.23
C THR A 24 -1.31 10.00 -10.21
N GLN A 25 -1.53 10.50 -8.99
CA GLN A 25 -2.37 9.84 -7.98
C GLN A 25 -3.84 9.78 -8.42
N HIS A 26 -4.38 10.85 -8.98
CA HIS A 26 -5.76 10.90 -9.45
C HIS A 26 -6.00 9.94 -10.62
N LEU A 27 -5.07 9.87 -11.57
CA LEU A 27 -5.14 8.91 -12.69
C LEU A 27 -5.03 7.45 -12.22
N ALA A 28 -4.16 7.17 -11.25
CA ALA A 28 -4.05 5.85 -10.63
C ALA A 28 -5.36 5.36 -9.99
N LEU A 29 -6.22 6.28 -9.52
CA LEU A 29 -7.51 5.93 -8.90
C LEU A 29 -8.65 5.73 -9.93
N LYS A 30 -8.43 6.02 -11.22
CA LYS A 30 -9.46 5.91 -12.28
C LYS A 30 -9.68 4.50 -12.80
N GLN A 31 -9.19 3.48 -12.11
CA GLN A 31 -9.31 2.07 -12.52
C GLN A 31 -10.29 1.32 -11.62
N PRO A 32 -11.61 1.53 -11.77
CA PRO A 32 -12.61 1.08 -10.79
C PRO A 32 -12.69 -0.45 -10.68
N GLY A 33 -12.61 -1.19 -11.80
CA GLY A 33 -12.75 -2.64 -11.80
C GLY A 33 -11.70 -3.35 -10.93
N GLU A 34 -10.43 -3.06 -11.18
CA GLU A 34 -9.31 -3.68 -10.45
C GLU A 34 -9.25 -3.25 -8.98
N ASN A 35 -9.60 -2.00 -8.67
CA ASN A 35 -9.63 -1.53 -7.29
C ASN A 35 -10.76 -2.17 -6.48
N ILE A 36 -11.91 -2.43 -7.11
CA ILE A 36 -13.02 -3.19 -6.52
C ILE A 36 -12.60 -4.65 -6.30
N ALA A 37 -11.95 -5.25 -7.28
CA ALA A 37 -11.44 -6.62 -7.19
C ALA A 37 -10.41 -6.78 -6.07
N ASP A 38 -9.47 -5.84 -5.92
CA ASP A 38 -8.48 -5.85 -4.84
C ASP A 38 -9.14 -5.73 -3.45
N LEU A 39 -10.12 -4.83 -3.30
CA LEU A 39 -10.86 -4.68 -2.04
C LEU A 39 -11.66 -5.94 -1.70
N GLY A 40 -12.38 -6.50 -2.67
CA GLY A 40 -13.11 -7.74 -2.50
C GLY A 40 -12.18 -8.91 -2.16
N GLY A 41 -11.06 -9.04 -2.89
CA GLY A 41 -10.08 -10.09 -2.69
C GLY A 41 -9.43 -10.04 -1.30
N LEU A 42 -9.01 -8.87 -0.84
CA LEU A 42 -8.44 -8.72 0.50
C LEU A 42 -9.46 -9.03 1.61
N THR A 43 -10.71 -8.57 1.45
CA THR A 43 -11.79 -8.82 2.42
C THR A 43 -12.11 -10.32 2.50
N LEU A 44 -12.31 -10.97 1.34
CA LEU A 44 -12.58 -12.40 1.26
C LEU A 44 -11.41 -13.23 1.81
N ALA A 45 -10.16 -12.84 1.52
CA ALA A 45 -8.99 -13.52 2.06
C ALA A 45 -8.92 -13.45 3.59
N LEU A 46 -9.30 -12.31 4.18
CA LEU A 46 -9.36 -12.15 5.64
C LEU A 46 -10.45 -13.01 6.26
N ASP A 47 -11.63 -13.07 5.64
CA ASP A 47 -12.74 -13.91 6.11
C ASP A 47 -12.40 -15.40 5.99
N ALA A 48 -11.82 -15.82 4.86
CA ALA A 48 -11.34 -17.17 4.65
C ALA A 48 -10.25 -17.55 5.67
N TYR A 49 -9.34 -16.61 5.96
CA TYR A 49 -8.33 -16.79 6.99
C TYR A 49 -8.96 -17.04 8.37
N ARG A 50 -9.91 -16.19 8.79
CA ARG A 50 -10.64 -16.36 10.07
C ARG A 50 -11.39 -17.68 10.14
N ALA A 51 -12.08 -18.05 9.06
CA ALA A 51 -12.80 -19.33 8.97
C ALA A 51 -11.83 -20.52 9.08
N SER A 52 -10.63 -20.43 8.48
CA SER A 52 -9.62 -21.49 8.52
C SER A 52 -9.13 -21.79 9.94
N LEU A 53 -9.21 -20.82 10.85
CA LEU A 53 -8.81 -21.00 12.25
C LEU A 53 -9.77 -21.88 13.04
N LYS A 54 -11.01 -22.10 12.55
CA LYS A 54 -12.04 -22.89 13.24
C LYS A 54 -12.26 -22.45 14.70
N GLY A 55 -12.22 -21.14 14.93
CA GLY A 55 -12.38 -20.52 16.25
C GLY A 55 -11.15 -20.58 17.15
N GLN A 56 -10.04 -21.16 16.70
CA GLN A 56 -8.79 -21.21 17.46
C GLN A 56 -7.99 -19.90 17.30
N PRO A 57 -7.24 -19.48 18.33
CA PRO A 57 -6.34 -18.34 18.19
C PRO A 57 -5.22 -18.66 17.20
N ALA A 58 -4.91 -17.71 16.32
CA ALA A 58 -3.75 -17.81 15.46
C ALA A 58 -2.45 -17.62 16.28
N PRO A 59 -1.38 -18.37 15.99
CA PRO A 59 -0.10 -18.16 16.66
C PRO A 59 0.44 -16.78 16.30
N VAL A 60 1.07 -16.10 17.27
CA VAL A 60 1.89 -14.91 17.02
C VAL A 60 3.25 -15.37 16.50
N LEU A 61 3.68 -14.83 15.38
CA LEU A 61 4.96 -15.15 14.72
C LEU A 61 5.68 -13.84 14.47
N ASP A 62 6.95 -13.79 14.86
CA ASP A 62 7.81 -12.61 14.71
C ASP A 62 7.20 -11.30 15.28
N GLY A 63 6.40 -11.43 16.35
CA GLY A 63 5.71 -10.30 16.99
C GLY A 63 4.44 -9.84 16.27
N TYR A 64 4.01 -10.50 15.19
CA TYR A 64 2.79 -10.19 14.46
C TYR A 64 1.68 -11.18 14.74
N SER A 65 0.47 -10.66 14.96
CA SER A 65 -0.77 -11.44 14.99
C SER A 65 -1.07 -12.06 13.63
N GLY A 66 -1.95 -13.07 13.62
CA GLY A 66 -2.42 -13.72 12.41
C GLY A 66 -2.95 -12.77 11.34
N GLU A 67 -3.87 -11.87 11.71
CA GLU A 67 -4.46 -10.90 10.79
C GLU A 67 -3.45 -9.85 10.31
N GLN A 68 -2.55 -9.38 11.18
CA GLN A 68 -1.44 -8.53 10.73
C GLN A 68 -0.62 -9.22 9.63
N ARG A 69 -0.38 -10.53 9.74
CA ARG A 69 0.34 -11.29 8.72
C ARG A 69 -0.44 -11.44 7.42
N VAL A 70 -1.77 -11.48 7.43
CA VAL A 70 -2.58 -11.43 6.20
C VAL A 70 -2.32 -10.12 5.44
N PHE A 71 -2.41 -8.98 6.14
CA PHE A 71 -2.13 -7.67 5.53
C PHE A 71 -0.66 -7.52 5.09
N LEU A 72 0.29 -8.04 5.87
CA LEU A 72 1.70 -8.04 5.49
C LEU A 72 1.94 -8.91 4.25
N GLY A 73 1.30 -10.09 4.16
CA GLY A 73 1.35 -10.95 2.98
C GLY A 73 0.81 -10.26 1.74
N TRP A 74 -0.34 -9.60 1.86
CA TRP A 74 -0.90 -8.75 0.79
C TRP A 74 0.09 -7.68 0.33
N ALA A 75 0.66 -6.92 1.28
CA ALA A 75 1.63 -5.88 0.96
C ALA A 75 2.91 -6.43 0.30
N GLN A 76 3.36 -7.62 0.72
CA GLN A 76 4.55 -8.27 0.17
C GLN A 76 4.33 -8.77 -1.26
N ALA A 77 3.13 -9.28 -1.58
CA ALA A 77 2.78 -9.71 -2.94
C ALA A 77 2.92 -8.57 -3.97
N TRP A 78 2.67 -7.33 -3.55
CA TRP A 78 2.79 -6.14 -4.38
C TRP A 78 4.14 -5.42 -4.26
N ARG A 79 5.11 -5.97 -3.51
CA ARG A 79 6.42 -5.33 -3.32
C ARG A 79 7.11 -5.17 -4.67
N GLY A 80 7.54 -3.95 -4.97
CA GLY A 80 8.29 -3.66 -6.17
C GLY A 80 8.82 -2.23 -6.19
N LYS A 81 9.96 -2.05 -6.85
CA LYS A 81 10.55 -0.74 -7.10
C LYS A 81 10.55 -0.49 -8.60
N VAL A 82 10.00 0.64 -9.00
CA VAL A 82 9.89 1.07 -10.40
C VAL A 82 10.31 2.53 -10.51
N THR A 83 10.72 2.95 -11.70
CA THR A 83 11.05 4.34 -11.98
C THR A 83 9.78 5.18 -12.14
N ASP A 84 9.89 6.50 -11.91
CA ASP A 84 8.77 7.42 -12.12
C ASP A 84 8.28 7.38 -13.57
N ASP A 85 9.18 7.25 -14.54
CA ASP A 85 8.82 7.15 -15.96
C ASP A 85 7.99 5.89 -16.24
N TYR A 86 8.31 4.78 -15.58
CA TYR A 86 7.49 3.59 -15.67
C TYR A 86 6.11 3.83 -15.07
N VAL A 87 6.00 4.45 -13.89
CA VAL A 87 4.71 4.75 -13.26
C VAL A 87 3.88 5.70 -14.14
N ARG A 88 4.49 6.73 -14.74
CA ARG A 88 3.82 7.65 -15.68
C ARG A 88 3.27 6.93 -16.90
N LYS A 89 4.02 5.98 -17.46
CA LYS A 89 3.54 5.14 -18.58
C LYS A 89 2.42 4.21 -18.12
N GLN A 90 2.60 3.56 -16.97
CA GLN A 90 1.64 2.63 -16.39
C GLN A 90 0.27 3.28 -16.23
N VAL A 91 0.18 4.47 -15.60
CA VAL A 91 -1.11 5.12 -15.34
C VAL A 91 -1.87 5.53 -16.61
N VAL A 92 -1.23 5.51 -17.78
CA VAL A 92 -1.87 5.82 -19.08
C VAL A 92 -2.35 4.56 -19.79
N SER A 93 -1.62 3.45 -19.69
CA SER A 93 -1.85 2.26 -20.54
C SER A 93 -2.30 1.01 -19.77
N ASP A 94 -2.07 0.93 -18.47
CA ASP A 94 -2.36 -0.24 -17.64
C ASP A 94 -3.67 -0.01 -16.87
N PRO A 95 -4.65 -0.95 -16.94
CA PRO A 95 -5.87 -0.86 -16.17
C PRO A 95 -5.65 -1.11 -14.67
N HIS A 96 -4.45 -1.46 -14.22
CA HIS A 96 -4.16 -1.65 -12.80
C HIS A 96 -3.60 -0.39 -12.15
N SER A 97 -4.05 -0.13 -10.92
CA SER A 97 -3.40 0.84 -10.04
C SER A 97 -1.91 0.48 -9.86
N PRO A 98 -1.00 1.48 -9.80
CA PRO A 98 0.38 1.26 -9.40
C PRO A 98 0.46 0.53 -8.07
N ARG A 99 1.44 -0.37 -7.94
CA ARG A 99 1.57 -1.33 -6.83
C ARG A 99 1.30 -0.76 -5.43
N GLN A 100 1.84 0.42 -5.12
CA GLN A 100 1.64 1.06 -3.81
C GLN A 100 0.16 1.36 -3.50
N PHE A 101 -0.65 1.70 -4.51
CA PHE A 101 -2.07 1.96 -4.34
C PHE A 101 -2.89 0.68 -4.26
N ARG A 102 -2.44 -0.43 -4.86
CA ARG A 102 -3.02 -1.77 -4.65
C ARG A 102 -2.83 -2.30 -3.22
N VAL A 103 -1.82 -1.79 -2.50
CA VAL A 103 -1.65 -2.06 -1.07
C VAL A 103 -2.49 -1.10 -0.23
N ILE A 104 -2.29 0.21 -0.43
CA ILE A 104 -2.87 1.23 0.46
C ILE A 104 -4.38 1.34 0.28
N GLY A 105 -4.88 1.28 -0.96
CA GLY A 105 -6.29 1.49 -1.30
C GLY A 105 -7.23 0.49 -0.61
N PRO A 106 -7.05 -0.83 -0.81
CA PRO A 106 -7.86 -1.84 -0.15
C PRO A 106 -7.75 -1.80 1.38
N ALA A 107 -6.52 -1.79 1.92
CA ALA A 107 -6.30 -1.94 3.36
C ALA A 107 -7.00 -0.85 4.19
N ARG A 108 -6.94 0.42 3.77
CA ARG A 108 -7.58 1.54 4.48
C ARG A 108 -9.11 1.56 4.42
N ASN A 109 -9.73 0.68 3.63
CA ASN A 109 -11.17 0.50 3.58
C ASN A 109 -11.66 -0.72 4.39
N VAL A 110 -10.75 -1.52 4.97
CA VAL A 110 -11.08 -2.69 5.80
C VAL A 110 -10.93 -2.33 7.28
N ASP A 111 -12.00 -2.44 8.06
CA ASP A 111 -11.99 -2.04 9.49
C ASP A 111 -10.95 -2.80 10.31
N ALA A 112 -10.80 -4.10 10.06
CA ALA A 112 -9.83 -4.94 10.75
C ALA A 112 -8.38 -4.43 10.63
N TRP A 113 -8.05 -3.72 9.55
CA TRP A 113 -6.73 -3.10 9.40
C TRP A 113 -6.49 -2.02 10.45
N TYR A 114 -7.51 -1.21 10.76
CA TYR A 114 -7.43 -0.21 11.82
C TYR A 114 -7.26 -0.87 13.18
N ASP A 115 -7.97 -1.97 13.43
CA ASP A 115 -7.94 -2.69 14.70
C ASP A 115 -6.59 -3.35 14.96
N VAL A 116 -6.00 -3.99 13.93
CA VAL A 116 -4.78 -4.78 14.10
C VAL A 116 -3.51 -3.93 14.03
N PHE A 117 -3.54 -2.78 13.34
CA PHE A 117 -2.43 -1.82 13.31
C PHE A 117 -2.62 -0.60 14.21
N LYS A 118 -3.74 -0.53 14.94
CA LYS A 118 -4.08 0.54 15.89
C LYS A 118 -4.06 1.94 15.26
N VAL A 119 -4.56 2.03 14.03
CA VAL A 119 -4.54 3.26 13.22
C VAL A 119 -5.48 4.30 13.81
N GLN A 120 -4.98 5.53 13.95
CA GLN A 120 -5.64 6.65 14.61
C GLN A 120 -5.99 7.76 13.61
N PRO A 121 -6.94 8.68 13.95
CA PRO A 121 -7.30 9.82 13.10
C PRO A 121 -6.14 10.71 12.67
N ARG A 122 -5.06 10.76 13.46
CA ARG A 122 -3.85 11.53 13.16
C ARG A 122 -2.94 10.87 12.12
N ASP A 123 -3.15 9.60 11.81
CA ASP A 123 -2.27 8.86 10.92
C ASP A 123 -2.56 9.20 9.47
N LYS A 124 -1.51 9.34 8.66
CA LYS A 124 -1.59 9.77 7.25
C LYS A 124 -2.55 8.95 6.39
N MET A 125 -2.74 7.67 6.71
CA MET A 125 -3.55 6.74 5.93
C MET A 125 -4.97 6.56 6.46
N PHE A 126 -5.34 7.26 7.53
CA PHE A 126 -6.66 7.15 8.14
C PHE A 126 -7.78 7.63 7.20
N ILE A 127 -8.89 6.90 7.19
CA ILE A 127 -10.20 7.35 6.70
C ILE A 127 -11.22 7.19 7.83
N ALA A 128 -12.09 8.20 7.98
CA ALA A 128 -13.22 8.14 8.89
C ALA A 128 -14.17 6.97 8.54
N PRO A 129 -14.76 6.26 9.51
CA PRO A 129 -15.57 5.06 9.23
C PRO A 129 -16.67 5.23 8.18
N ASP A 130 -17.30 6.40 8.13
CA ASP A 130 -18.37 6.80 7.20
C ASP A 130 -17.87 7.13 5.79
N GLN A 131 -16.57 7.37 5.63
CA GLN A 131 -15.91 7.68 4.36
C GLN A 131 -15.21 6.46 3.75
N ARG A 132 -15.23 5.31 4.42
CA ARG A 132 -14.66 4.05 3.90
C ARG A 132 -15.60 3.47 2.86
N VAL A 133 -15.03 3.03 1.74
CA VAL A 133 -15.77 2.34 0.69
C VAL A 133 -16.14 0.94 1.17
N ARG A 134 -17.42 0.61 1.09
CA ARG A 134 -17.98 -0.72 1.35
C ARG A 134 -18.82 -1.14 0.17
N ILE A 135 -18.55 -2.34 -0.34
CA ILE A 135 -19.23 -2.89 -1.53
C ILE A 135 -20.03 -4.12 -1.15
N TRP A 136 -19.57 -4.86 -0.14
CA TRP A 136 -20.14 -6.08 0.40
C TRP A 136 -20.50 -5.86 1.87
#